data_AF-A0A0Q7WZF2-F1
#
_entry.id   AF-A0A0Q7WZF2-F1
#
_cell.length_a   1.000
_cell.length_b   1.000
_cell.length_c   1.000
_cell.angle_alpha   90.00
_cell.angle_beta   90.00
_cell.angle_gamma   90.00
#
_symmetry.space_group_name_H-M   'P 1'
#
loop_
_entity.id
_entity.type
_entity.pdbx_description
1 polymer ?
#
loop_
_entity_poly.entity_id
_entity_poly.type
_entity_poly.pdbx_seq_one_letter_code
_entity_poly.pdbx_strand_id
1 'polypeptide(L)'
;MPSMKLAFTLASLAVALNAGAAPGELVKGKLVGGGGNDDVSVTILSDQGKKIEAYCVGKCGDWFVEAGEGESVKLNPKLKGKPVTATIATERNAGRIAGPDDDERFQFIKNISFGK
;
A
#
# COMPACT_ATOMS: atom_id res chain seq x y z
N MET A 1 -39.28 35.28 43.58
CA MET A 1 -38.76 33.89 43.70
C MET A 1 -39.80 32.99 43.05
N PRO A 2 -39.47 32.25 41.96
CA PRO A 2 -38.71 31.01 42.10
C PRO A 2 -37.59 30.77 41.06
N SER A 3 -36.58 30.04 41.53
CA SER A 3 -35.86 28.89 40.95
C SER A 3 -35.52 28.79 39.46
N MET A 4 -34.25 29.13 39.15
CA MET A 4 -33.17 28.20 38.77
C MET A 4 -33.55 26.90 38.06
N LYS A 5 -33.00 26.68 36.86
CA LYS A 5 -32.36 25.43 36.43
C LYS A 5 -31.43 25.68 35.24
N LEU A 6 -30.14 25.79 35.55
CA LEU A 6 -29.04 25.65 34.58
C LEU A 6 -29.03 24.20 34.10
N ALA A 7 -29.29 23.98 32.81
CA ALA A 7 -29.02 22.70 32.16
C ALA A 7 -27.73 22.84 31.35
N PHE A 8 -26.61 22.39 31.93
CA PHE A 8 -25.37 22.18 31.19
C PHE A 8 -25.49 20.87 30.42
N THR A 9 -25.87 20.95 29.16
CA THR A 9 -25.80 19.81 28.24
C THR A 9 -24.35 19.61 27.83
N LEU A 10 -23.68 18.60 28.38
CA LEU A 10 -22.42 18.09 27.82
C LEU A 10 -22.72 17.48 26.44
N ALA A 11 -22.36 18.20 25.38
CA ALA A 11 -22.28 17.61 24.06
C ALA A 11 -20.97 16.80 23.96
N SER A 12 -21.07 15.50 24.18
CA SER A 12 -19.98 14.56 23.95
C SER A 12 -19.68 14.51 22.44
N LEU A 13 -18.56 15.12 22.03
CA LEU A 13 -18.05 15.02 20.66
C LEU A 13 -17.40 13.65 20.48
N ALA A 14 -18.18 12.65 20.07
CA ALA A 14 -17.63 11.36 19.65
C ALA A 14 -16.91 11.54 18.30
N VAL A 15 -15.59 11.72 18.34
CA VAL A 15 -14.76 11.60 17.14
C VAL A 15 -14.72 10.12 16.77
N ALA A 16 -15.57 9.73 15.82
CA ALA A 16 -15.44 8.44 15.17
C ALA A 16 -14.08 8.41 14.45
N LEU A 17 -13.11 7.69 15.01
CA LEU A 17 -11.90 7.29 14.30
C LEU A 17 -12.33 6.36 13.18
N ASN A 18 -12.72 6.94 12.06
CA ASN A 18 -12.89 6.21 10.83
C ASN A 18 -11.49 5.71 10.47
N ALA A 19 -11.25 4.40 10.62
CA ALA A 19 -10.03 3.74 10.17
C ALA A 19 -10.00 3.68 8.63
N GLY A 20 -10.22 4.83 8.00
CA GLY A 20 -10.13 5.02 6.56
C GLY A 20 -8.69 4.81 6.14
N ALA A 21 -8.50 3.99 5.10
CA ALA A 21 -7.22 3.83 4.44
C ALA A 21 -6.59 5.21 4.21
N ALA A 22 -5.30 5.34 4.56
CA ALA A 22 -4.57 6.59 4.33
C ALA A 22 -4.67 6.97 2.84
N PRO A 23 -4.84 8.26 2.50
CA PRO A 23 -4.90 8.67 1.11
C PRO A 23 -3.62 8.20 0.38
N GLY A 24 -3.81 7.61 -0.78
CA GLY A 24 -2.69 7.08 -1.57
C GLY A 24 -1.81 8.21 -2.12
N GLU A 25 -0.50 8.02 -2.05
CA GLU A 25 0.52 8.88 -2.64
C GLU A 25 0.76 8.49 -4.11
N LEU A 26 0.82 9.49 -5.00
CA LEU A 26 1.18 9.27 -6.39
C LEU A 26 2.71 9.24 -6.53
N VAL A 27 3.25 8.10 -6.94
CA VAL A 27 4.68 7.87 -7.13
C VAL A 27 4.96 7.68 -8.62
N LYS A 28 5.91 8.46 -9.15
CA LYS A 28 6.50 8.26 -10.48
C LYS A 28 7.93 7.75 -10.32
N GLY A 29 8.34 6.86 -11.21
CA GLY A 29 9.66 6.26 -11.14
C GLY A 29 9.87 5.13 -12.14
N LYS A 30 10.83 4.25 -11.84
CA LYS A 30 11.15 3.07 -12.64
C LYS A 30 11.01 1.80 -11.82
N LEU A 31 10.51 0.72 -12.43
CA LEU A 31 10.60 -0.60 -11.82
C LEU A 31 12.06 -1.04 -11.75
N VAL A 32 12.52 -1.44 -10.57
CA VAL A 32 13.91 -1.91 -10.37
C VAL A 32 13.98 -3.32 -9.80
N GLY A 33 12.87 -3.82 -9.25
CA GLY A 33 12.79 -5.14 -8.65
C GLY A 33 11.36 -5.52 -8.30
N GLY A 34 11.22 -6.67 -7.66
CA GLY A 34 9.95 -7.26 -7.26
C GLY A 34 10.02 -8.78 -7.33
N GLY A 35 9.05 -9.41 -6.69
CA GLY A 35 8.98 -10.85 -6.53
C GLY A 35 8.25 -11.21 -5.24
N GLY A 36 8.23 -12.49 -4.94
CA GLY A 36 7.52 -13.02 -3.79
C GLY A 36 7.40 -14.54 -3.84
N ASN A 37 6.93 -15.12 -2.75
CA ASN A 37 6.47 -16.50 -2.70
C ASN A 37 4.95 -16.48 -2.45
N ASP A 38 4.55 -16.32 -1.20
CA ASP A 38 3.14 -16.20 -0.79
C ASP A 38 2.54 -14.85 -1.24
N ASP A 39 3.31 -13.78 -1.07
CA ASP A 39 2.90 -12.42 -1.40
C ASP A 39 3.91 -11.75 -2.31
N VAL A 40 3.40 -11.05 -3.32
CA VAL A 40 4.22 -10.44 -4.36
C VAL A 40 4.28 -8.93 -4.20
N SER A 41 5.49 -8.37 -4.30
CA SER A 41 5.75 -6.92 -4.26
C SER A 41 6.48 -6.44 -5.51
N VAL A 42 6.45 -5.13 -5.75
CA VAL A 42 7.33 -4.44 -6.69
C VAL A 42 8.21 -3.44 -5.95
N THR A 43 9.42 -3.22 -6.46
CA THR A 43 10.30 -2.14 -6.03
C THR A 43 10.36 -1.07 -7.11
N ILE A 44 9.99 0.16 -6.76
CA ILE A 44 10.05 1.35 -7.60
C ILE A 44 11.19 2.23 -7.10
N LEU A 45 12.11 2.61 -7.99
CA LEU A 45 13.01 3.73 -7.75
C LEU A 45 12.26 5.00 -8.20
N SER A 46 11.83 5.81 -7.25
CA SER A 46 11.10 7.05 -7.54
C SER A 46 12.00 8.05 -8.26
N ASP A 47 11.39 9.00 -8.97
CA ASP A 47 12.10 10.10 -9.62
C ASP A 47 12.83 11.01 -8.61
N GLN A 48 12.47 10.91 -7.32
CA GLN A 48 13.16 11.56 -6.19
C GLN A 48 14.34 10.73 -5.64
N GLY A 49 14.64 9.57 -6.24
CA GLY A 49 15.74 8.70 -5.82
C GLY A 49 15.44 7.75 -4.66
N LYS A 50 14.19 7.67 -4.20
CA LYS A 50 13.78 6.76 -3.11
C LYS A 50 13.42 5.39 -3.67
N LYS A 51 13.95 4.31 -3.09
CA LYS A 51 13.44 2.95 -3.33
C LYS A 51 12.20 2.71 -2.48
N ILE A 52 11.13 2.28 -3.12
CA ILE A 52 9.82 2.04 -2.51
C ILE A 52 9.44 0.62 -2.85
N GLU A 53 9.31 -0.23 -1.84
CA GLU A 53 8.73 -1.57 -1.98
C GLU A 53 7.25 -1.51 -1.61
N ALA A 54 6.39 -2.03 -2.48
CA ALA A 54 4.96 -2.06 -2.24
C ALA A 54 4.34 -3.37 -2.73
N TYR A 55 3.47 -3.93 -1.89
CA TYR A 55 2.78 -5.18 -2.17
C TYR A 55 1.67 -4.99 -3.20
N CYS A 56 1.54 -5.97 -4.08
CA CYS A 56 0.65 -5.91 -5.22
C CYS A 56 -0.80 -6.18 -4.85
N VAL A 57 -1.09 -7.20 -4.04
CA VAL A 57 -2.45 -7.65 -3.66
C VAL A 57 -3.39 -7.66 -4.89
N GLY A 58 -2.95 -8.35 -5.95
CA GLY A 58 -3.68 -8.47 -7.23
C GLY A 58 -3.73 -7.20 -8.09
N LYS A 59 -3.06 -6.10 -7.72
CA LYS A 59 -3.01 -4.85 -8.50
C LYS A 59 -1.84 -4.77 -9.48
N CYS A 60 -0.87 -5.66 -9.37
CA CYS A 60 0.17 -5.80 -10.39
C CYS A 60 -0.32 -6.79 -11.45
N GLY A 61 -0.10 -6.47 -12.73
CA GLY A 61 -0.43 -7.38 -13.83
C GLY A 61 0.49 -8.59 -13.90
N ASP A 62 0.49 -9.26 -15.05
CA ASP A 62 1.38 -10.39 -15.33
C ASP A 62 2.83 -9.93 -15.56
N TRP A 63 3.49 -9.53 -14.48
CA TRP A 63 4.80 -8.89 -14.48
C TRP A 63 5.90 -9.77 -13.90
N PHE A 64 5.53 -10.93 -13.37
CA PHE A 64 6.42 -11.81 -12.64
C PHE A 64 6.64 -13.09 -13.43
N VAL A 65 7.83 -13.66 -13.28
CA VAL A 65 8.24 -14.93 -13.89
C VAL A 65 8.82 -15.80 -12.79
N GLU A 66 8.83 -17.11 -13.01
CA GLU A 66 9.42 -18.07 -12.07
C GLU A 66 10.87 -17.70 -11.74
N ALA A 67 11.19 -17.74 -10.45
CA ALA A 67 12.50 -17.33 -9.95
C ALA A 67 13.54 -18.45 -10.06
N GLY A 68 13.11 -19.71 -10.06
CA GLY A 68 13.93 -20.93 -10.03
C GLY A 68 13.07 -22.15 -9.69
N GLU A 69 13.61 -23.11 -8.95
CA GLU A 69 12.84 -24.26 -8.45
C GLU A 69 11.96 -23.84 -7.25
N GLY A 70 10.68 -24.22 -7.28
CA GLY A 70 9.67 -23.89 -6.24
C GLY A 70 8.63 -22.88 -6.72
N GLU A 71 7.87 -22.32 -5.77
CA GLU A 71 6.72 -21.42 -6.04
C GLU A 71 7.11 -19.93 -6.08
N SER A 72 8.39 -19.62 -5.92
CA SER A 72 8.87 -18.24 -5.89
C SER A 72 8.87 -17.60 -7.27
N VAL A 73 8.43 -16.35 -7.32
CA VAL A 73 8.41 -15.52 -8.53
C VAL A 73 9.29 -14.27 -8.37
N LYS A 74 9.78 -13.75 -9.49
CA LYS A 74 10.58 -12.53 -9.57
C LYS A 74 10.09 -11.63 -10.69
N LEU A 75 10.30 -10.32 -10.57
CA LEU A 75 9.97 -9.39 -11.63
C LEU A 75 10.63 -9.80 -12.94
N ASN A 76 9.85 -9.85 -14.02
CA ASN A 76 10.33 -10.14 -15.36
C ASN A 76 11.48 -9.17 -15.72
N PRO A 77 12.70 -9.67 -16.03
CA PRO A 77 13.85 -8.81 -16.32
C PRO A 77 13.61 -7.79 -17.44
N LYS A 78 12.72 -8.08 -18.39
CA LYS A 78 12.34 -7.16 -19.48
C LYS A 78 11.58 -5.91 -19.01
N LEU A 79 11.03 -5.94 -17.80
CA LEU A 79 10.28 -4.82 -17.20
C LEU A 79 11.16 -3.92 -16.33
N LYS A 80 12.36 -4.37 -15.95
CA LYS A 80 13.31 -3.53 -15.20
C LYS A 80 13.67 -2.28 -16.01
N GLY A 81 13.69 -1.13 -15.34
CA GLY A 81 13.95 0.19 -15.91
C GLY A 81 12.73 0.83 -16.60
N LYS A 82 11.62 0.11 -16.81
CA LYS A 82 10.42 0.69 -17.41
C LYS A 82 9.82 1.76 -16.49
N PRO A 83 9.41 2.92 -17.03
CA PRO A 83 8.76 3.96 -16.25
C PRO A 83 7.38 3.48 -15.79
N VAL A 84 7.01 3.84 -14.56
CA VAL A 84 5.69 3.56 -13.99
C VAL A 84 5.15 4.78 -13.25
N THR A 85 3.83 4.86 -13.21
CA THR A 85 3.10 5.72 -12.27
C THR A 85 2.24 4.82 -11.39
N ALA A 86 2.42 4.93 -10.08
CA ALA A 86 1.74 4.14 -9.07
C ALA A 86 1.02 5.03 -8.06
N THR A 87 -0.12 4.59 -7.57
CA THR A 87 -0.74 5.12 -6.36
C THR A 87 -0.47 4.12 -5.24
N ILE A 88 0.19 4.56 -4.17
CA ILE A 88 0.65 3.72 -3.06
C ILE A 88 0.06 4.22 -1.76
N ALA A 89 -0.51 3.34 -0.94
CA ALA A 89 -0.99 3.70 0.40
C ALA A 89 -0.31 2.86 1.46
N THR A 90 0.00 3.48 2.60
CA THR A 90 0.43 2.74 3.80
C THR A 90 -0.80 2.33 4.58
N GLU A 91 -1.05 1.02 4.70
CA GLU A 91 -2.24 0.46 5.35
C GLU A 91 -1.85 -0.67 6.29
N ARG A 92 -2.76 -1.03 7.21
CA ARG A 92 -2.61 -2.21 8.09
C ARG A 92 -2.59 -3.50 7.28
N ASN A 93 -1.90 -4.55 7.72
CA ASN A 93 -1.84 -5.82 7.03
C ASN A 93 -3.25 -6.39 6.83
N ALA A 94 -4.02 -6.52 7.92
CA ALA A 94 -5.37 -7.06 7.91
C ALA A 94 -5.49 -8.36 7.10
N GLY A 95 -4.58 -9.31 7.36
CA GLY A 95 -4.51 -10.62 6.73
C GLY A 95 -4.09 -10.64 5.25
N ARG A 96 -3.53 -9.54 4.72
CA ARG A 96 -3.15 -9.46 3.30
C ARG A 96 -1.81 -10.10 2.98
N ILE A 97 -0.86 -10.04 3.92
CA ILE A 97 0.50 -10.56 3.82
C ILE A 97 0.63 -11.70 4.83
N ALA A 98 1.11 -12.84 4.37
CA ALA A 98 1.34 -14.03 5.18
C ALA A 98 2.50 -13.82 6.16
N GLY A 99 2.25 -14.07 7.45
CA GLY A 99 3.25 -14.01 8.52
C GLY A 99 3.05 -12.83 9.49
N PRO A 100 3.10 -11.56 9.04
CA PRO A 100 2.92 -10.38 9.89
C PRO A 100 1.57 -10.27 10.59
N ASP A 101 1.54 -9.55 11.72
CA ASP A 101 0.30 -9.26 12.46
C ASP A 101 -0.64 -8.33 11.68
N ASP A 102 -1.93 -8.41 11.97
CA ASP A 102 -2.96 -7.62 11.27
C ASP A 102 -2.79 -6.11 11.39
N ASP A 103 -2.21 -5.63 12.49
CA ASP A 103 -2.01 -4.20 12.74
C ASP A 103 -0.69 -3.64 12.19
N GLU A 104 0.23 -4.52 11.73
CA GLU A 104 1.46 -4.08 11.07
C GLU A 104 1.14 -3.29 9.80
N ARG A 105 1.98 -2.30 9.47
CA ARG A 105 1.71 -1.39 8.35
C ARG A 105 2.68 -1.58 7.21
N PHE A 106 2.13 -1.78 6.02
CA PHE A 106 2.89 -1.97 4.78
C PHE A 106 2.43 -1.00 3.71
N GLN A 107 3.27 -0.83 2.70
CA GLN A 107 2.92 -0.07 1.50
C GLN A 107 2.23 -1.00 0.50
N PHE A 108 1.08 -0.60 0.00
CA PHE A 108 0.28 -1.36 -0.94
C PHE A 108 0.06 -0.56 -2.22
N ILE A 109 0.21 -1.24 -3.36
CA ILE A 109 -0.22 -0.71 -4.65
C ILE A 109 -1.75 -0.62 -4.64
N LYS A 110 -2.27 0.58 -4.86
CA LYS A 110 -3.71 0.82 -5.11
C LYS A 110 -4.01 0.81 -6.60
N ASN A 111 -3.09 1.35 -7.39
CA ASN A 111 -3.10 1.32 -8.84
C ASN A 111 -1.67 1.44 -9.36
N ILE A 112 -1.35 0.82 -10.50
CA ILE A 112 -0.06 0.97 -11.15
C ILE A 112 -0.19 0.78 -12.65
N SER A 113 0.55 1.59 -13.42
CA SER A 113 0.57 1.51 -14.88
C SER A 113 1.94 1.91 -15.41
N PHE A 114 2.27 1.42 -16.61
CA PHE A 114 3.46 1.90 -17.31
C PHE A 114 3.27 3.35 -17.74
N GLY A 115 4.31 4.16 -17.50
CA GLY A 115 4.39 5.51 -18.04
C GLY A 115 4.54 5.48 -19.56
N LYS A 116 4.10 6.56 -20.21
CA LYS A 116 4.44 6.83 -21.62
C LYS A 116 5.89 7.26 -21.74
#